data_AF-A0A8J3VXL8-F1
#
_entry.id   AF-A0A8J3VXL8-F1
#
_cell.length_a   1.000
_cell.length_b   1.000
_cell.length_c   1.000
_cell.angle_alpha   90.00
_cell.angle_beta   90.00
_cell.angle_gamma   90.00
#
_symmetry.space_group_name_H-M   'P 1'
#
loop_
_entity.id
_entity.type
_entity.pdbx_description
1 polymer ?
#
loop_
_entity_poly.entity_id
_entity_poly.type
_entity_poly.pdbx_seq_one_letter_code
_entity_poly.pdbx_strand_id
1 'polypeptide(L)'
;MNGRSDRMEIISPNNVLANAMLRSVDMVRPRLQAANPDRVAFCVGTQINGAPHLGTSLVQTAAFLLAKATKRTFNVDAVVRFGALDNAPYDIQLDPETHHAYQQTYFHALGEQAVGDLIGKYYRAMFDSLADATGVDYEIETYSAQQADPAFRYEFLATLGRLDQIRWPLAPSHGQVHIRLPCPACGWAEKRAERTRLLRAGSGGADFAAVCTDHGDYEVAITADTSAYLDLATLYRNLVKERLAVRDNVTLSVMVKGGDWAYGCQLVDEAFAQLPGPPPPPRVFTPMVLTDTGAKLSKSLIREGKVPPPPGTHPWMLDVSEWPSDIDSYVDAMVWLVGKMLADPKHFYRSYTTAELDRIMTARPTTKAGVRAREMNLYRRYFDLVADGSKTIEVRVQYPNLRNLAAGDHIRFVCGRDDALTRVKRVARYRSFEEMLDAEGPEKVNPTSPRDQQLANIRRIYGPEKEALGVLAIEIELVDEPAS
;
A
#
# COMPACT_ATOMS: atom_id res chain seq x y z
N MET A 1 4.56 43.31 -24.36
CA MET A 1 3.76 42.94 -23.18
C MET A 1 3.79 41.44 -23.06
N ASN A 2 4.69 40.90 -22.22
CA ASN A 2 4.81 39.47 -22.00
C ASN A 2 3.61 39.00 -21.18
N GLY A 3 2.76 38.18 -21.79
CA GLY A 3 1.68 37.50 -21.10
C GLY A 3 2.26 36.67 -19.96
N ARG A 4 2.01 37.11 -18.73
CA ARG A 4 2.13 36.24 -17.55
C ARG A 4 1.15 35.10 -17.79
N SER A 5 1.67 33.95 -18.21
CA SER A 5 1.02 32.67 -17.92
C SER A 5 0.72 32.69 -16.43
N ASP A 6 -0.55 32.73 -16.06
CA ASP A 6 -1.02 32.54 -14.68
C ASP A 6 -0.62 31.12 -14.25
N ARG A 7 0.64 30.96 -13.87
CA ARG A 7 1.14 29.71 -13.31
C ARG A 7 0.46 29.62 -11.94
N MET A 8 -0.57 28.79 -11.88
CA MET A 8 -1.21 28.42 -10.62
C MET A 8 -0.14 28.11 -9.58
N GLU A 9 -0.05 28.96 -8.57
CA GLU A 9 0.96 28.87 -7.51
C GLU A 9 0.31 28.27 -6.27
N ILE A 10 0.86 27.16 -5.78
CA ILE A 10 0.54 26.65 -4.44
C ILE A 10 1.41 27.47 -3.49
N ILE A 11 0.82 28.28 -2.62
CA ILE A 11 1.58 29.12 -1.68
C ILE A 11 1.44 28.53 -0.27
N SER A 12 2.57 28.23 0.39
CA SER A 12 2.62 27.71 1.75
C SER A 12 3.79 28.32 2.52
N PRO A 13 3.59 28.84 3.74
CA PRO A 13 4.64 29.43 4.55
C PRO A 13 5.38 28.40 5.43
N ASN A 14 5.23 27.09 5.22
CA ASN A 14 5.92 26.10 6.05
C ASN A 14 7.44 26.16 5.82
N ASN A 15 8.17 26.73 6.78
CA ASN A 15 9.60 27.02 6.63
C ASN A 15 10.52 25.98 7.28
N VAL A 16 10.05 25.18 8.25
CA VAL A 16 10.94 24.27 8.99
C VAL A 16 11.48 23.16 8.07
N LEU A 17 10.56 22.37 7.52
CA LEU A 17 10.91 21.27 6.61
C LEU A 17 11.40 21.78 5.26
N ALA A 18 10.89 22.92 4.80
CA ALA A 18 11.31 23.52 3.54
C ALA A 18 12.74 24.06 3.55
N ASN A 19 13.25 24.47 4.71
CA ASN A 19 14.66 24.88 4.84
C ASN A 19 15.59 23.69 5.11
N ALA A 20 15.05 22.56 5.56
CA ALA A 20 15.82 21.35 5.85
C ALA A 20 15.89 20.36 4.67
N MET A 21 14.98 20.45 3.71
CA MET A 21 14.88 19.50 2.58
C MET A 21 14.85 20.21 1.23
N LEU A 22 15.59 19.67 0.27
CA LEU A 22 15.52 20.12 -1.13
C LEU A 22 14.35 19.47 -1.88
N ARG A 23 13.99 18.23 -1.51
CA ARG A 23 12.89 17.47 -2.10
C ARG A 23 12.08 16.79 -1.00
N SER A 24 10.78 16.61 -1.22
CA SER A 24 9.91 15.94 -0.24
C SER A 24 10.37 14.52 0.10
N VAL A 25 10.98 13.82 -0.86
CA VAL A 25 11.54 12.46 -0.68
C VAL A 25 12.77 12.42 0.23
N ASP A 26 13.46 13.55 0.48
CA ASP A 26 14.66 13.56 1.32
C ASP A 26 14.36 13.22 2.79
N MET A 27 13.08 13.20 3.21
CA MET A 27 12.65 12.71 4.51
C MET A 27 13.11 11.28 4.83
N VAL A 28 13.24 10.41 3.81
CA VAL A 28 13.69 9.03 4.00
C VAL A 28 15.22 8.86 3.93
N ARG A 29 15.95 9.90 3.47
CA ARG A 29 17.40 9.88 3.24
C ARG A 29 18.21 9.47 4.48
N PRO A 30 17.94 9.98 5.70
CA PRO A 30 18.77 9.64 6.86
C PRO A 30 18.75 8.14 7.17
N ARG A 31 17.57 7.50 7.09
CA ARG A 31 17.44 6.06 7.33
C ARG A 31 17.98 5.22 6.19
N LEU A 32 17.86 5.68 4.95
CA LEU A 32 18.52 5.06 3.80
C LEU A 32 20.05 5.01 3.97
N GLN A 33 20.66 6.13 4.35
CA GLN A 33 22.12 6.18 4.55
C GLN A 33 22.59 5.32 5.73
N ALA A 34 21.80 5.26 6.80
CA ALA A 34 22.15 4.48 7.99
C ALA A 34 21.98 2.96 7.78
N ALA A 35 20.93 2.55 7.07
CA ALA A 35 20.61 1.12 6.89
C ALA A 35 21.22 0.50 5.63
N ASN A 36 21.52 1.30 4.59
CA ASN A 36 21.97 0.84 3.27
C ASN A 36 21.18 -0.38 2.75
N PRO A 37 19.84 -0.28 2.64
CA PRO A 37 18.99 -1.43 2.31
C PRO A 37 19.05 -1.76 0.82
N ASP A 38 18.77 -3.02 0.48
CA ASP A 38 18.63 -3.46 -0.91
C ASP A 38 17.32 -2.95 -1.54
N ARG A 39 16.28 -2.77 -0.70
CA ARG A 39 14.93 -2.38 -1.12
C ARG A 39 14.26 -1.46 -0.09
N VAL A 40 13.34 -0.62 -0.55
CA VAL A 40 12.45 0.18 0.30
C VAL A 40 11.00 -0.24 0.10
N ALA A 41 10.29 -0.52 1.19
CA ALA A 41 8.84 -0.77 1.15
C ALA A 41 8.08 0.43 1.73
N PHE A 42 7.26 1.10 0.90
CA PHE A 42 6.34 2.15 1.35
C PHE A 42 5.03 1.51 1.81
N CYS A 43 4.85 1.42 3.12
CA CYS A 43 3.75 0.71 3.75
C CYS A 43 2.55 1.65 4.00
N VAL A 44 1.41 1.36 3.36
CA VAL A 44 0.13 2.08 3.54
C VAL A 44 -0.89 1.12 4.14
N GLY A 45 -1.65 1.56 5.15
CA GLY A 45 -2.73 0.76 5.73
C GLY A 45 -4.08 1.46 5.58
N THR A 46 -5.13 0.73 5.22
CA THR A 46 -6.49 1.28 5.07
C THR A 46 -7.54 0.29 5.53
N GLN A 47 -8.58 0.78 6.20
CA GLN A 47 -9.78 -0.01 6.50
C GLN A 47 -10.57 -0.22 5.22
N ILE A 48 -10.91 -1.47 4.91
CA ILE A 48 -11.58 -1.86 3.66
C ILE A 48 -13.11 -1.73 3.73
N ASN A 49 -13.60 -0.68 4.40
CA ASN A 49 -15.02 -0.48 4.70
C ASN A 49 -15.82 0.22 3.58
N GLY A 50 -15.31 0.16 2.35
CA GLY A 50 -15.94 0.71 1.15
C GLY A 50 -14.92 1.40 0.24
N ALA A 51 -15.44 2.12 -0.76
CA ALA A 51 -14.62 2.85 -1.71
C ALA A 51 -13.81 3.98 -1.01
N PRO A 52 -12.53 4.16 -1.40
CA PRO A 52 -11.69 5.25 -0.92
C PRO A 52 -12.30 6.64 -1.12
N HIS A 53 -12.12 7.51 -0.12
CA HIS A 53 -12.31 8.94 -0.28
C HIS A 53 -10.97 9.61 -0.66
N LEU A 54 -11.00 10.88 -1.09
CA LEU A 54 -9.84 11.61 -1.61
C LEU A 54 -8.60 11.57 -0.71
N GLY A 55 -8.78 11.68 0.62
CA GLY A 55 -7.65 11.60 1.55
C GLY A 55 -6.96 10.23 1.54
N THR A 56 -7.72 9.15 1.39
CA THR A 56 -7.18 7.79 1.25
C THR A 56 -6.44 7.64 -0.09
N SER A 57 -7.06 8.09 -1.18
CA SER A 57 -6.45 8.09 -2.52
C SER A 57 -5.16 8.91 -2.59
N LEU A 58 -5.09 10.03 -1.86
CA LEU A 58 -3.91 10.88 -1.75
C LEU A 58 -2.76 10.14 -1.06
N VAL A 59 -3.02 9.48 0.08
CA VAL A 59 -2.00 8.69 0.80
C VAL A 59 -1.45 7.58 -0.08
N GLN A 60 -2.35 6.85 -0.75
CA GLN A 60 -1.98 5.75 -1.65
C GLN A 60 -1.13 6.26 -2.83
N THR A 61 -1.59 7.30 -3.52
CA THR A 61 -0.84 7.91 -4.64
C THR A 61 0.52 8.44 -4.19
N ALA A 62 0.58 9.07 -3.01
CA ALA A 62 1.83 9.57 -2.44
C ALA A 62 2.83 8.44 -2.19
N ALA A 63 2.40 7.26 -1.73
CA ALA A 63 3.29 6.12 -1.55
C ALA A 63 3.94 5.67 -2.87
N PHE A 64 3.17 5.55 -3.95
CA PHE A 64 3.71 5.21 -5.27
C PHE A 64 4.67 6.28 -5.79
N LEU A 65 4.34 7.56 -5.64
CA LEU A 65 5.22 8.65 -6.10
C LEU A 65 6.48 8.81 -5.24
N LEU A 66 6.41 8.57 -3.94
CA LEU A 66 7.57 8.52 -3.05
C LEU A 66 8.48 7.34 -3.39
N ALA A 67 7.91 6.16 -3.68
CA ALA A 67 8.67 5.01 -4.16
C ALA A 67 9.36 5.30 -5.51
N LYS A 68 8.65 5.88 -6.47
CA LYS A 68 9.21 6.32 -7.76
C LYS A 68 10.34 7.33 -7.57
N ALA A 69 10.11 8.34 -6.72
CA ALA A 69 11.12 9.34 -6.41
C ALA A 69 12.35 8.73 -5.70
N THR A 70 12.13 7.70 -4.89
CA THR A 70 13.19 6.99 -4.18
C THR A 70 14.09 6.22 -5.14
N LYS A 71 13.51 5.43 -6.05
CA LYS A 71 14.24 4.75 -7.13
C LYS A 71 15.09 5.73 -7.93
N ARG A 72 14.48 6.83 -8.39
CA ARG A 72 15.16 7.84 -9.21
C ARG A 72 16.25 8.62 -8.48
N THR A 73 16.05 8.90 -7.20
CA THR A 73 16.93 9.79 -6.43
C THR A 73 18.08 9.06 -5.76
N PHE A 74 17.81 7.87 -5.25
CA PHE A 74 18.75 7.12 -4.41
C PHE A 74 19.25 5.83 -5.07
N ASN A 75 18.71 5.46 -6.24
CA ASN A 75 19.07 4.22 -6.94
C ASN A 75 18.90 2.95 -6.06
N VAL A 76 17.84 2.93 -5.25
CA VAL A 76 17.43 1.79 -4.42
C VAL A 76 16.09 1.29 -4.93
N ASP A 77 15.90 -0.03 -5.02
CA ASP A 77 14.60 -0.57 -5.43
C ASP A 77 13.50 -0.18 -4.44
N ALA A 78 12.26 -0.06 -4.92
CA ALA A 78 11.13 0.36 -4.10
C ALA A 78 9.82 -0.32 -4.51
N VAL A 79 8.99 -0.59 -3.52
CA VAL A 79 7.67 -1.21 -3.64
C VAL A 79 6.67 -0.53 -2.73
N VAL A 80 5.38 -0.60 -3.04
CA VAL A 80 4.30 -0.23 -2.14
C VAL A 80 3.73 -1.48 -1.47
N ARG A 81 3.65 -1.50 -0.14
CA ARG A 81 2.96 -2.56 0.61
C ARG A 81 1.64 -2.05 1.15
N PHE A 82 0.53 -2.58 0.67
CA PHE A 82 -0.80 -2.22 1.10
C PHE A 82 -1.36 -3.21 2.14
N GLY A 83 -1.54 -2.73 3.36
CA GLY A 83 -2.23 -3.44 4.43
C GLY A 83 -3.74 -3.20 4.38
N ALA A 84 -4.49 -4.20 3.92
CA ALA A 84 -5.95 -4.23 3.94
C ALA A 84 -6.45 -4.60 5.34
N LEU A 85 -6.95 -3.62 6.09
CA LEU A 85 -7.38 -3.82 7.49
C LEU A 85 -8.80 -4.39 7.54
N ASP A 86 -8.92 -5.69 7.30
CA ASP A 86 -10.15 -6.49 7.43
C ASP A 86 -10.55 -6.79 8.88
N ASN A 87 -9.75 -6.35 9.87
CA ASN A 87 -10.17 -6.18 11.26
C ASN A 87 -10.95 -4.88 11.53
N ALA A 88 -11.26 -4.10 10.51
CA ALA A 88 -12.20 -2.99 10.66
C ALA A 88 -13.54 -3.52 11.22
N PRO A 89 -14.21 -2.77 12.12
CA PRO A 89 -15.55 -3.13 12.58
C PRO A 89 -16.53 -3.16 11.39
N TYR A 90 -17.22 -4.28 11.21
CA TYR A 90 -18.31 -4.45 10.25
C TYR A 90 -19.64 -4.11 10.89
N ASP A 91 -19.92 -4.75 12.04
CA ASP A 91 -21.11 -4.50 12.85
C ASP A 91 -20.72 -4.30 14.33
N ILE A 92 -21.52 -3.51 15.04
CA ILE A 92 -21.35 -3.21 16.47
C ILE A 92 -22.71 -3.30 17.14
N GLN A 93 -22.83 -4.16 18.14
CA GLN A 93 -24.05 -4.35 18.91
C GLN A 93 -23.78 -4.10 20.39
N LEU A 94 -24.78 -3.59 21.11
CA LEU A 94 -24.73 -3.45 22.55
C LEU A 94 -25.41 -4.66 23.18
N ASP A 95 -24.75 -5.28 24.15
CA ASP A 95 -25.41 -6.25 25.03
C ASP A 95 -26.57 -5.54 25.77
N PRO A 96 -27.82 -6.03 25.64
CA PRO A 96 -28.98 -5.39 26.27
C PRO A 96 -28.92 -5.37 27.80
N GLU A 97 -28.20 -6.30 28.42
CA GLU A 97 -28.10 -6.37 29.89
C GLU A 97 -26.93 -5.52 30.39
N THR A 98 -25.73 -5.80 29.89
CA THR A 98 -24.50 -5.17 30.41
C THR A 98 -24.15 -3.85 29.73
N HIS A 99 -24.76 -3.54 28.59
CA HIS A 99 -24.45 -2.38 27.73
C HIS A 99 -23.02 -2.35 27.17
N HIS A 100 -22.27 -3.45 27.32
CA HIS A 100 -20.98 -3.59 26.69
C HIS A 100 -21.14 -3.67 25.17
N ALA A 101 -20.29 -2.97 24.45
CA ALA A 101 -20.27 -3.00 22.99
C ALA A 101 -19.49 -4.21 22.50
N TYR A 102 -20.08 -4.99 21.61
CA TYR A 102 -19.48 -6.09 20.88
C TYR A 102 -19.33 -5.73 19.42
N GLN A 103 -18.30 -6.24 18.75
CA GLN A 103 -18.08 -6.03 17.33
C GLN A 103 -17.79 -7.33 16.60
N GLN A 104 -18.21 -7.38 15.34
CA GLN A 104 -17.75 -8.35 14.35
C GLN A 104 -16.87 -7.62 13.33
N THR A 105 -15.76 -8.22 12.92
CA THR A 105 -14.89 -7.62 11.89
C THR A 105 -15.36 -7.97 10.49
N TYR A 106 -14.86 -7.25 9.46
CA TYR A 106 -15.12 -7.60 8.06
C TYR A 106 -14.71 -9.05 7.75
N PHE A 107 -13.55 -9.50 8.28
CA PHE A 107 -13.11 -10.89 8.13
C PHE A 107 -14.14 -11.90 8.67
N HIS A 108 -14.67 -11.69 9.89
CA HIS A 108 -15.63 -12.63 10.48
C HIS A 108 -17.03 -12.53 9.87
N ALA A 109 -17.44 -11.34 9.44
CA ALA A 109 -18.76 -11.11 8.87
C ALA A 109 -18.88 -11.62 7.42
N LEU A 110 -17.81 -11.50 6.63
CA LEU A 110 -17.85 -11.77 5.19
C LEU A 110 -17.03 -12.99 4.78
N GLY A 111 -16.02 -13.37 5.57
CA GLY A 111 -15.05 -14.41 5.20
C GLY A 111 -13.98 -13.91 4.22
N GLU A 112 -12.94 -14.72 4.04
CA GLU A 112 -11.75 -14.39 3.26
C GLU A 112 -12.06 -14.07 1.79
N GLN A 113 -12.91 -14.87 1.15
CA GLN A 113 -13.23 -14.70 -0.27
C GLN A 113 -13.91 -13.35 -0.56
N ALA A 114 -14.95 -13.01 0.21
CA ALA A 114 -15.68 -11.76 0.03
C ALA A 114 -14.83 -10.53 0.41
N VAL A 115 -13.91 -10.66 1.39
CA VAL A 115 -12.89 -9.64 1.66
C VAL A 115 -11.98 -9.45 0.44
N GLY A 116 -11.54 -10.53 -0.21
CA GLY A 116 -10.80 -10.50 -1.46
C GLY A 116 -11.56 -9.77 -2.58
N ASP A 117 -12.86 -10.03 -2.72
CA ASP A 117 -13.73 -9.38 -3.71
C ASP A 117 -13.87 -7.87 -3.44
N LEU A 118 -14.00 -7.46 -2.17
CA LEU A 118 -14.04 -6.04 -1.79
C LEU A 118 -12.73 -5.32 -2.14
N ILE A 119 -11.59 -5.95 -1.88
CA ILE A 119 -10.27 -5.41 -2.24
C ILE A 119 -10.15 -5.29 -3.76
N GLY A 120 -10.58 -6.33 -4.49
CA GLY A 120 -10.62 -6.34 -5.95
C GLY A 120 -11.47 -5.20 -6.52
N LYS A 121 -12.67 -5.03 -5.97
CA LYS A 121 -13.64 -4.01 -6.40
C LYS A 121 -13.16 -2.59 -6.17
N TYR A 122 -12.59 -2.30 -5.00
CA TYR A 122 -12.36 -0.91 -4.58
C TYR A 122 -10.93 -0.41 -4.69
N TYR A 123 -9.92 -1.30 -4.76
CA TYR A 123 -8.52 -0.89 -4.67
C TYR A 123 -7.67 -1.38 -5.83
N ARG A 124 -7.90 -2.61 -6.33
CA ARG A 124 -7.00 -3.26 -7.30
C ARG A 124 -6.85 -2.45 -8.59
N ALA A 125 -7.96 -2.00 -9.19
CA ALA A 125 -7.91 -1.22 -10.44
C ALA A 125 -7.11 0.09 -10.29
N MET A 126 -7.27 0.78 -9.16
CA MET A 126 -6.52 2.00 -8.87
C MET A 126 -5.02 1.72 -8.67
N PHE A 127 -4.67 0.63 -7.99
CA PHE A 127 -3.26 0.26 -7.77
C PHE A 127 -2.58 -0.27 -9.02
N ASP A 128 -3.28 -1.03 -9.85
CA ASP A 128 -2.76 -1.44 -11.16
C ASP A 128 -2.47 -0.21 -12.02
N SER A 129 -3.41 0.73 -12.10
CA SER A 129 -3.22 1.99 -12.83
C SER A 129 -2.09 2.86 -12.25
N LEU A 130 -1.96 2.94 -10.91
CA LEU A 130 -0.86 3.64 -10.26
C LEU A 130 0.50 2.97 -10.51
N ALA A 131 0.56 1.64 -10.47
CA ALA A 131 1.77 0.88 -10.76
C ALA A 131 2.25 1.17 -12.19
N ASP A 132 1.32 1.15 -13.14
CA ASP A 132 1.57 1.45 -14.55
C ASP A 132 2.02 2.91 -14.73
N ALA A 133 1.35 3.87 -14.08
CA ALA A 133 1.72 5.29 -14.14
C ALA A 133 3.09 5.60 -13.52
N THR A 134 3.55 4.78 -12.58
CA THR A 134 4.73 5.08 -11.76
C THR A 134 5.93 4.16 -12.00
N GLY A 135 5.74 2.99 -12.60
CA GLY A 135 6.77 1.95 -12.69
C GLY A 135 7.12 1.34 -11.32
N VAL A 136 6.18 1.39 -10.37
CA VAL A 136 6.37 0.90 -9.00
C VAL A 136 5.39 -0.23 -8.72
N ASP A 137 5.93 -1.38 -8.33
CA ASP A 137 5.13 -2.54 -7.98
C ASP A 137 4.46 -2.37 -6.61
N TYR A 138 3.42 -3.17 -6.38
CA TYR A 138 2.75 -3.23 -5.09
C TYR A 138 2.42 -4.64 -4.65
N GLU A 139 2.29 -4.80 -3.33
CA GLU A 139 1.90 -6.03 -2.64
C GLU A 139 0.67 -5.72 -1.79
N ILE A 140 -0.29 -6.65 -1.71
CA ILE A 140 -1.47 -6.54 -0.83
C ILE A 140 -1.39 -7.64 0.22
N GLU A 141 -1.59 -7.26 1.48
CA GLU A 141 -1.68 -8.18 2.62
C GLU A 141 -2.88 -7.78 3.49
N THR A 142 -3.73 -8.73 3.85
CA THR A 142 -4.82 -8.48 4.82
C THR A 142 -4.30 -8.49 6.25
N TYR A 143 -5.01 -7.85 7.17
CA TYR A 143 -4.66 -7.96 8.57
C TYR A 143 -4.82 -9.40 9.08
N SER A 144 -5.85 -10.12 8.63
CA SER A 144 -6.03 -11.56 8.92
C SER A 144 -4.80 -12.41 8.53
N ALA A 145 -4.21 -12.17 7.35
CA ALA A 145 -2.98 -12.83 6.91
C ALA A 145 -1.77 -12.38 7.76
N GLN A 146 -1.62 -11.08 7.96
CA GLN A 146 -0.51 -10.52 8.73
C GLN A 146 -0.49 -11.04 10.18
N GLN A 147 -1.63 -11.07 10.85
CA GLN A 147 -1.69 -11.55 12.23
C GLN A 147 -1.50 -13.06 12.34
N ALA A 148 -1.75 -13.83 11.28
CA ALA A 148 -1.49 -15.26 11.26
C ALA A 148 -0.01 -15.61 11.10
N ASP A 149 0.82 -14.67 10.64
CA ASP A 149 2.26 -14.88 10.48
C ASP A 149 2.95 -15.15 11.84
N PRO A 150 3.72 -16.24 11.98
CA PRO A 150 4.41 -16.55 13.23
C PRO A 150 5.30 -15.41 13.75
N ALA A 151 5.98 -14.65 12.90
CA ALA A 151 6.81 -13.52 13.31
C ALA A 151 5.97 -12.38 13.91
N PHE A 152 4.76 -12.14 13.39
CA PHE A 152 3.81 -11.21 14.01
C PHE A 152 3.39 -11.70 15.40
N ARG A 153 3.07 -13.00 15.53
CA ARG A 153 2.70 -13.62 16.81
C ARG A 153 3.83 -13.53 17.83
N TYR A 154 5.06 -13.85 17.44
CA TYR A 154 6.22 -13.75 18.31
C TYR A 154 6.44 -12.32 18.79
N GLU A 155 6.28 -11.33 17.92
CA GLU A 155 6.40 -9.94 18.33
C GLU A 155 5.30 -9.53 19.30
N PHE A 156 4.03 -9.88 19.03
CA PHE A 156 2.93 -9.64 19.97
C PHE A 156 3.20 -10.30 21.33
N LEU A 157 3.55 -11.58 21.36
CA LEU A 157 3.82 -12.31 22.61
C LEU A 157 4.98 -11.68 23.39
N ALA A 158 6.03 -11.21 22.71
CA ALA A 158 7.14 -10.51 23.33
C ALA A 158 6.70 -9.21 24.02
N THR A 159 5.71 -8.49 23.45
CA THR A 159 5.18 -7.27 24.08
C THR A 159 4.41 -7.52 25.38
N LEU A 160 3.85 -8.72 25.59
CA LEU A 160 3.12 -9.05 26.82
C LEU A 160 4.01 -9.02 28.06
N GLY A 161 5.29 -9.38 27.94
CA GLY A 161 6.28 -9.30 29.02
C GLY A 161 6.66 -7.86 29.41
N ARG A 162 6.14 -6.87 28.68
CA ARG A 162 6.32 -5.44 28.93
C ARG A 162 4.99 -4.69 28.96
N LEU A 163 3.89 -5.41 29.13
CA LEU A 163 2.55 -4.84 28.97
C LEU A 163 2.31 -3.64 29.90
N ASP A 164 2.77 -3.72 31.14
CA ASP A 164 2.65 -2.64 32.13
C ASP A 164 3.35 -1.34 31.71
N GLN A 165 4.44 -1.43 30.96
CA GLN A 165 5.19 -0.26 30.49
C GLN A 165 4.56 0.36 29.24
N ILE A 166 4.00 -0.46 28.34
CA ILE A 166 3.44 0.02 27.07
C ILE A 166 1.95 0.38 27.16
N ARG A 167 1.22 -0.06 28.19
CA ARG A 167 -0.24 0.09 28.24
C ARG A 167 -0.73 1.54 28.23
N TRP A 168 0.01 2.47 28.85
CA TRP A 168 -0.40 3.86 28.94
C TRP A 168 -0.26 4.60 27.61
N PRO A 169 0.87 4.51 26.89
CA PRO A 169 0.92 5.03 25.54
C PRO A 169 -0.11 4.38 24.60
N LEU A 170 -0.37 3.08 24.76
CA LEU A 170 -1.31 2.35 23.89
C LEU A 170 -2.80 2.58 24.22
N ALA A 171 -3.12 2.98 25.46
CA ALA A 171 -4.46 3.24 25.96
C ALA A 171 -4.45 4.38 27.00
N PRO A 172 -4.21 5.63 26.60
CA PRO A 172 -3.87 6.73 27.52
C PRO A 172 -4.97 7.11 28.52
N SER A 173 -6.23 6.82 28.19
CA SER A 173 -7.36 7.19 29.06
C SER A 173 -7.51 6.28 30.28
N HIS A 174 -7.11 5.02 30.20
CA HIS A 174 -7.42 4.02 31.23
C HIS A 174 -6.37 2.92 31.41
N GLY A 175 -5.34 2.85 30.55
CA GLY A 175 -4.29 1.85 30.62
C GLY A 175 -4.75 0.43 30.28
N GLN A 176 -5.97 0.25 29.77
CA GLN A 176 -6.46 -1.04 29.30
C GLN A 176 -6.27 -1.14 27.80
N VAL A 177 -5.27 -1.90 27.36
CA VAL A 177 -5.08 -2.16 25.92
C VAL A 177 -6.14 -3.14 25.44
N HIS A 178 -6.72 -2.86 24.27
CA HIS A 178 -7.75 -3.75 23.76
C HIS A 178 -7.10 -4.89 22.95
N ILE A 179 -7.11 -6.08 23.54
CA ILE A 179 -6.82 -7.36 22.88
C ILE A 179 -8.16 -8.05 22.69
N ARG A 180 -8.67 -8.02 21.47
CA ARG A 180 -9.96 -8.62 21.11
C ARG A 180 -9.72 -10.01 20.55
N LEU A 181 -10.40 -10.98 21.14
CA LEU A 181 -10.30 -12.39 20.79
C LEU A 181 -11.71 -12.82 20.37
N PRO A 182 -12.03 -12.85 19.08
CA PRO A 182 -13.35 -13.24 18.60
C PRO A 182 -13.78 -14.60 19.15
N CYS A 183 -15.04 -14.70 19.59
CA CYS A 183 -15.62 -15.95 20.06
C CYS A 183 -15.49 -17.03 18.97
N PRO A 184 -14.92 -18.21 19.25
CA PRO A 184 -14.76 -19.27 18.25
C PRO A 184 -16.08 -19.75 17.62
N ALA A 185 -17.21 -19.57 18.30
CA ALA A 185 -18.52 -20.01 17.83
C ALA A 185 -19.20 -19.00 16.88
N CYS A 186 -19.09 -17.69 17.15
CA CYS A 186 -19.84 -16.67 16.39
C CYS A 186 -19.01 -15.50 15.84
N GLY A 187 -17.72 -15.41 16.17
CA GLY A 187 -16.82 -14.37 15.66
C GLY A 187 -17.02 -12.97 16.26
N TRP A 188 -17.86 -12.83 17.30
CA TRP A 188 -18.04 -11.57 18.02
C TRP A 188 -16.99 -11.40 19.12
N ALA A 189 -16.46 -10.18 19.28
CA ALA A 189 -15.55 -9.82 20.35
C ALA A 189 -16.01 -8.54 21.05
N GLU A 190 -15.78 -8.45 22.36
CA GLU A 190 -16.03 -7.21 23.10
C GLU A 190 -15.14 -6.07 22.57
N LYS A 191 -15.75 -4.99 22.11
CA LYS A 191 -15.08 -3.90 21.37
C LYS A 191 -13.96 -3.22 22.18
N ARG A 192 -14.15 -3.08 23.48
CA ARG A 192 -13.17 -2.49 24.40
C ARG A 192 -12.34 -3.52 25.17
N ALA A 193 -12.63 -4.82 24.99
CA ALA A 193 -11.93 -5.90 25.68
C ALA A 193 -11.79 -5.64 27.20
N GLU A 194 -12.84 -5.07 27.80
CA GLU A 194 -12.89 -4.71 29.21
C GLU A 194 -12.83 -5.95 30.11
N ARG A 195 -13.36 -7.07 29.61
CA ARG A 195 -13.42 -8.38 30.26
C ARG A 195 -12.49 -9.42 29.63
N THR A 196 -11.62 -9.03 28.70
CA THR A 196 -10.52 -9.90 28.24
C THR A 196 -9.40 -9.89 29.28
N ARG A 197 -9.01 -11.07 29.78
CA ARG A 197 -8.00 -11.22 30.83
C ARG A 197 -6.88 -12.12 30.36
N LEU A 198 -5.64 -11.66 30.49
CA LEU A 198 -4.46 -12.50 30.34
C LEU A 198 -4.35 -13.42 31.57
N LEU A 199 -4.52 -14.72 31.36
CA LEU A 199 -4.45 -15.73 32.43
C LEU A 199 -3.00 -16.15 32.67
N ARG A 200 -2.26 -16.39 31.58
CA ARG A 200 -0.88 -16.85 31.60
C ARG A 200 -0.14 -16.32 30.36
N ALA A 201 1.12 -15.94 30.53
CA ALA A 201 2.04 -15.67 29.42
C ALA A 201 3.37 -16.40 29.66
N GLY A 202 3.96 -16.97 28.61
CA GLY A 202 5.24 -17.67 28.66
C GLY A 202 5.93 -17.68 27.31
N SER A 203 7.09 -18.34 27.22
CA SER A 203 7.92 -18.37 26.01
C SER A 203 7.25 -19.00 24.77
N GLY A 204 6.23 -19.85 24.98
CA GLY A 204 5.54 -20.54 23.89
C GLY A 204 4.16 -19.98 23.54
N GLY A 205 3.65 -18.99 24.28
CA GLY A 205 2.29 -18.49 24.07
C GLY A 205 1.67 -17.79 25.28
N ALA A 206 0.42 -17.40 25.12
CA ALA A 206 -0.39 -16.75 26.15
C ALA A 206 -1.83 -17.26 26.12
N ASP A 207 -2.38 -17.52 27.30
CA ASP A 207 -3.76 -17.96 27.50
C ASP A 207 -4.59 -16.77 27.98
N PHE A 208 -5.75 -16.58 27.37
CA PHE A 208 -6.66 -15.49 27.67
C PHE A 208 -8.07 -16.02 27.97
N ALA A 209 -8.76 -15.39 28.91
CA ALA A 209 -10.20 -15.52 29.06
C ALA A 209 -10.91 -14.31 28.42
N ALA A 210 -12.04 -14.53 27.77
CA ALA A 210 -12.90 -13.50 27.23
C ALA A 210 -14.38 -13.91 27.35
N VAL A 211 -15.30 -12.98 27.06
CA VAL A 211 -16.74 -13.16 27.26
C VAL A 211 -17.48 -12.92 25.95
N CYS A 212 -18.41 -13.80 25.60
CA CYS A 212 -19.33 -13.66 24.48
C CYS A 212 -20.73 -13.47 25.03
N THR A 213 -21.51 -12.55 24.44
CA THR A 213 -22.90 -12.32 24.84
C THR A 213 -23.74 -13.60 24.74
N ASP A 214 -23.56 -14.40 23.68
CA ASP A 214 -24.41 -15.56 23.42
C ASP A 214 -23.82 -16.88 23.96
N HIS A 215 -22.49 -16.97 24.07
CA HIS A 215 -21.79 -18.22 24.38
C HIS A 215 -21.09 -18.22 25.76
N GLY A 216 -21.21 -17.12 26.52
CA GLY A 216 -20.62 -16.99 27.85
C GLY A 216 -19.10 -16.86 27.82
N ASP A 217 -18.45 -17.29 28.91
CA ASP A 217 -17.01 -17.26 29.09
C ASP A 217 -16.32 -18.29 28.18
N TYR A 218 -15.20 -17.91 27.57
CA TYR A 218 -14.35 -18.81 26.81
C TYR A 218 -12.86 -18.47 26.99
N GLU A 219 -12.02 -19.48 26.78
CA GLU A 219 -10.57 -19.34 26.80
C GLU A 219 -9.99 -19.47 25.39
N VAL A 220 -8.94 -18.69 25.11
CA VAL A 220 -8.22 -18.71 23.83
C VAL A 220 -6.73 -18.72 24.11
N ALA A 221 -6.05 -19.72 23.54
CA ALA A 221 -4.59 -19.79 23.52
C ALA A 221 -4.07 -19.07 22.26
N ILE A 222 -3.16 -18.12 22.44
CA ILE A 222 -2.41 -17.45 21.38
C ILE A 222 -0.97 -17.94 21.40
N THR A 223 -0.56 -18.64 20.36
CA THR A 223 0.82 -19.08 20.13
C THR A 223 1.29 -18.63 18.74
N ALA A 224 2.53 -18.96 18.39
CA ALA A 224 3.04 -18.71 17.04
C ALA A 224 2.33 -19.55 15.95
N ASP A 225 1.82 -20.73 16.32
CA ASP A 225 1.30 -21.72 15.36
C ASP A 225 -0.23 -21.91 15.45
N THR A 226 -0.90 -21.21 16.37
CA THR A 226 -2.36 -21.29 16.51
C THR A 226 -3.09 -20.54 15.41
N SER A 227 -4.23 -21.09 14.96
CA SER A 227 -5.18 -20.42 14.07
C SER A 227 -6.07 -19.39 14.78
N ALA A 228 -5.95 -19.24 16.10
CA ALA A 228 -6.76 -18.32 16.89
C ALA A 228 -6.59 -16.86 16.43
N TYR A 229 -7.69 -16.19 16.13
CA TYR A 229 -7.66 -14.83 15.62
C TYR A 229 -7.28 -13.83 16.72
N LEU A 230 -6.27 -13.00 16.45
CA LEU A 230 -5.86 -11.90 17.32
C LEU A 230 -6.25 -10.57 16.69
N ASP A 231 -7.17 -9.85 17.31
CA ASP A 231 -7.53 -8.49 16.91
C ASP A 231 -6.99 -7.45 17.90
N LEU A 232 -5.99 -6.70 17.46
CA LEU A 232 -5.40 -5.62 18.25
C LEU A 232 -6.06 -4.28 17.96
N ALA A 233 -6.28 -3.47 19.00
CA ALA A 233 -6.62 -2.06 18.82
C ALA A 233 -5.58 -1.30 17.98
N THR A 234 -6.04 -0.21 17.36
CA THR A 234 -5.31 0.57 16.37
C THR A 234 -3.86 0.90 16.75
N LEU A 235 -3.60 1.45 17.95
CA LEU A 235 -2.24 1.81 18.38
C LEU A 235 -1.38 0.56 18.62
N TYR A 236 -1.93 -0.45 19.30
CA TYR A 236 -1.20 -1.69 19.60
C TYR A 236 -0.85 -2.47 18.33
N ARG A 237 -1.78 -2.56 17.38
CA ARG A 237 -1.51 -3.12 16.05
C ARG A 237 -0.37 -2.39 15.35
N ASN A 238 -0.34 -1.05 15.40
CA ASN A 238 0.74 -0.29 14.78
C ASN A 238 2.08 -0.55 15.47
N LEU A 239 2.12 -0.64 16.82
CA LEU A 239 3.33 -1.00 17.54
C LEU A 239 3.89 -2.34 17.06
N VAL A 240 3.10 -3.42 17.10
CA VAL A 240 3.55 -4.77 16.70
C VAL A 240 3.98 -4.80 15.24
N LYS A 241 3.18 -4.24 14.33
CA LYS A 241 3.51 -4.19 12.89
C LYS A 241 4.79 -3.42 12.61
N GLU A 242 4.96 -2.25 13.22
CA GLU A 242 6.15 -1.42 13.00
C GLU A 242 7.39 -2.03 13.64
N ARG A 243 7.24 -2.72 14.78
CA ARG A 243 8.31 -3.48 15.45
C ARG A 243 8.82 -4.62 14.59
N LEU A 244 7.91 -5.31 13.90
CA LEU A 244 8.25 -6.35 12.92
C LEU A 244 8.98 -5.73 11.70
N ALA A 245 8.45 -4.62 11.19
CA ALA A 245 8.99 -3.95 10.00
C ALA A 245 10.44 -3.46 10.15
N VAL A 246 10.91 -3.16 11.36
CA VAL A 246 12.28 -2.71 11.64
C VAL A 246 13.27 -3.86 11.92
N ARG A 247 12.80 -5.11 11.93
CA ARG A 247 13.67 -6.30 12.05
C ARG A 247 14.15 -6.83 10.70
N ASP A 248 13.56 -6.36 9.61
CA ASP A 248 14.01 -6.68 8.25
C ASP A 248 15.26 -5.84 7.93
N ASN A 249 16.41 -6.52 7.83
CA ASN A 249 17.69 -5.89 7.50
C ASN A 249 17.92 -5.73 5.99
N VAL A 250 17.05 -6.31 5.16
CA VAL A 250 17.13 -6.24 3.69
C VAL A 250 16.24 -5.12 3.16
N THR A 251 15.02 -5.03 3.70
CA THR A 251 14.02 -4.04 3.28
C THR A 251 13.85 -2.94 4.33
N LEU A 252 14.15 -1.69 3.97
CA LEU A 252 13.75 -0.55 4.79
C LEU A 252 12.25 -0.28 4.60
N SER A 253 11.46 -0.55 5.63
CA SER A 253 10.05 -0.19 5.63
C SER A 253 9.83 1.28 6.02
N VAL A 254 9.12 2.03 5.19
CA VAL A 254 8.71 3.42 5.42
C VAL A 254 7.18 3.45 5.59
N MET A 255 6.70 3.93 6.73
CA MET A 255 5.26 4.02 6.99
C MET A 255 4.69 5.29 6.37
N VAL A 256 3.75 5.17 5.43
CA VAL A 256 3.08 6.31 4.79
C VAL A 256 1.68 6.45 5.39
N LYS A 257 1.42 7.59 6.04
CA LYS A 257 0.19 7.81 6.81
C LYS A 257 -0.40 9.19 6.52
N GLY A 258 -1.71 9.35 6.73
CA GLY A 258 -2.35 10.68 6.71
C GLY A 258 -1.78 11.57 7.83
N GLY A 259 -1.79 12.89 7.62
CA GLY A 259 -1.23 13.87 8.55
C GLY A 259 -1.75 13.79 9.99
N ASP A 260 -2.99 13.33 10.19
CA ASP A 260 -3.58 13.13 11.52
C ASP A 260 -2.87 12.06 12.37
N TRP A 261 -2.16 11.13 11.72
CA TRP A 261 -1.41 10.10 12.42
C TRP A 261 -0.15 10.61 13.12
N ALA A 262 0.30 11.83 12.83
CA ALA A 262 1.47 12.40 13.50
C ALA A 262 1.30 12.38 15.03
N TYR A 263 0.11 12.76 15.52
CA TYR A 263 -0.21 12.76 16.95
C TYR A 263 -0.31 11.34 17.52
N GLY A 264 -0.97 10.41 16.81
CA GLY A 264 -1.06 9.01 17.24
C GLY A 264 0.30 8.31 17.26
N CYS A 265 1.22 8.68 16.38
CA CYS A 265 2.56 8.10 16.34
C CYS A 265 3.44 8.54 17.52
N GLN A 266 3.17 9.67 18.18
CA GLN A 266 3.88 10.06 19.41
C GLN A 266 3.69 9.00 20.49
N LEU A 267 2.45 8.52 20.67
CA LEU A 267 2.12 7.45 21.60
C LEU A 267 2.74 6.10 21.20
N VAL A 268 2.77 5.80 19.90
CA VAL A 268 3.46 4.60 19.41
C VAL A 268 4.95 4.69 19.69
N ASP A 269 5.58 5.87 19.52
CA ASP A 269 7.00 6.08 19.79
C ASP A 269 7.34 5.94 21.27
N GLU A 270 6.48 6.45 22.16
CA GLU A 270 6.60 6.22 23.60
C GLU A 270 6.54 4.72 23.93
N ALA A 271 5.61 3.96 23.34
CA ALA A 271 5.54 2.51 23.53
C ALA A 271 6.80 1.80 22.99
N PHE A 272 7.32 2.23 21.83
CA PHE A 272 8.57 1.72 21.26
C PHE A 272 9.75 1.91 22.21
N ALA A 273 9.84 3.07 22.87
CA ALA A 273 10.93 3.39 23.80
C ALA A 273 10.94 2.49 25.05
N GLN A 274 9.82 1.87 25.40
CA GLN A 274 9.72 0.92 26.51
C GLN A 274 10.11 -0.52 26.13
N LEU A 275 10.30 -0.79 24.84
CA LEU A 275 10.63 -2.12 24.32
C LEU A 275 12.09 -2.17 23.86
N PRO A 276 12.81 -3.28 24.10
CA PRO A 276 14.16 -3.44 23.57
C PRO A 276 14.15 -3.56 22.04
N GLY A 277 15.20 -3.06 21.40
CA GLY A 277 15.43 -3.24 19.96
C GLY A 277 15.62 -1.93 19.20
N PRO A 278 15.57 -1.98 17.86
CA PRO A 278 15.77 -0.81 17.01
C PRO A 278 14.68 0.25 17.20
N PRO A 279 14.97 1.53 16.89
CA PRO A 279 13.99 2.60 16.93
C PRO A 279 12.88 2.38 15.90
N PRO A 280 11.75 3.12 16.00
CA PRO A 280 10.66 3.06 15.04
C PRO A 280 11.12 3.23 13.58
N PRO A 281 10.37 2.69 12.60
CA PRO A 281 10.67 2.90 11.18
C PRO A 281 10.50 4.37 10.78
N PRO A 282 11.15 4.84 9.70
CA PRO A 282 10.83 6.14 9.14
C PRO A 282 9.34 6.23 8.79
N ARG A 283 8.73 7.40 9.04
CA ARG A 283 7.33 7.67 8.71
C ARG A 283 7.24 8.92 7.84
N VAL A 284 6.36 8.89 6.84
CA VAL A 284 6.01 10.04 6.01
C VAL A 284 4.53 10.35 6.23
N PHE A 285 4.25 11.56 6.70
CA PHE A 285 2.90 12.04 6.91
C PHE A 285 2.45 12.88 5.72
N THR A 286 1.43 12.43 5.01
CA THR A 286 0.91 13.08 3.80
C THR A 286 -0.01 14.23 4.16
N PRO A 287 -0.29 15.15 3.22
CA PRO A 287 -1.27 16.19 3.44
C PRO A 287 -2.61 15.70 3.98
N MET A 288 -3.16 16.43 4.96
CA MET A 288 -4.51 16.19 5.46
C MET A 288 -5.52 16.99 4.63
N VAL A 289 -6.63 16.34 4.27
CA VAL A 289 -7.76 16.99 3.58
C VAL A 289 -8.74 17.51 4.62
N LEU A 290 -9.01 18.81 4.55
CA LEU A 290 -9.83 19.55 5.49
C LEU A 290 -11.11 20.07 4.84
N THR A 291 -12.13 20.28 5.65
CA THR A 291 -13.30 21.09 5.32
C THR A 291 -12.95 22.58 5.43
N ASP A 292 -13.88 23.45 5.03
CA ASP A 292 -13.82 24.90 5.26
C ASP A 292 -13.76 25.28 6.74
N THR A 293 -14.35 24.47 7.62
CA THR A 293 -14.28 24.63 9.08
C THR A 293 -12.95 24.14 9.70
N GLY A 294 -12.05 23.58 8.89
CA GLY A 294 -10.79 22.99 9.37
C GLY A 294 -10.94 21.58 9.95
N ALA A 295 -12.13 20.98 9.88
CA ALA A 295 -12.33 19.59 10.27
C ALA A 295 -11.71 18.64 9.24
N LYS A 296 -11.22 17.47 9.66
CA LYS A 296 -10.75 16.44 8.72
C LYS A 296 -11.93 15.90 7.90
N LEU A 297 -11.76 15.81 6.59
CA LEU A 297 -12.74 15.18 5.70
C LEU A 297 -12.99 13.73 6.15
N SER A 298 -14.23 13.41 6.52
CA SER A 298 -14.62 12.11 7.06
C SER A 298 -15.88 11.58 6.37
N LYS A 299 -15.74 10.45 5.65
CA LYS A 299 -16.86 9.78 4.97
C LYS A 299 -17.92 9.29 5.95
N SER A 300 -17.53 8.76 7.11
CA SER A 300 -18.46 8.19 8.09
C SER A 300 -19.36 9.26 8.71
N LEU A 301 -18.80 10.40 9.14
CA LEU A 301 -19.57 11.47 9.74
C LEU A 301 -20.60 12.07 8.79
N ILE A 302 -20.26 12.17 7.50
CA ILE A 302 -21.18 12.64 6.46
C ILE A 302 -22.29 11.61 6.22
N ARG A 303 -21.94 10.32 6.09
CA ARG A 303 -22.93 9.24 5.87
C ARG A 303 -23.87 9.06 7.05
N GLU A 304 -23.39 9.25 8.28
CA GLU A 304 -24.19 9.20 9.52
C GLU A 304 -25.06 10.44 9.71
N GLY A 305 -25.03 11.42 8.79
CA GLY A 305 -25.79 12.66 8.88
C GLY A 305 -25.34 13.60 10.00
N LYS A 306 -24.19 13.33 10.62
CA LYS A 306 -23.64 14.14 11.73
C LYS A 306 -23.03 15.46 11.25
N VAL A 307 -22.57 15.51 10.00
CA VAL A 307 -21.97 16.70 9.39
C VAL A 307 -22.45 16.81 7.93
N PRO A 308 -22.89 17.98 7.45
CA PRO A 308 -23.24 18.16 6.03
C PRO A 308 -21.98 18.04 5.13
N PRO A 309 -22.14 17.71 3.84
CA PRO A 309 -21.05 17.81 2.88
C PRO A 309 -20.46 19.23 2.86
N PRO A 310 -19.14 19.42 2.98
CA PRO A 310 -18.53 20.74 2.98
C PRO A 310 -18.76 21.47 1.64
N PRO A 311 -18.90 22.80 1.63
CA PRO A 311 -18.99 23.57 0.38
C PRO A 311 -17.83 23.24 -0.58
N GLY A 312 -18.13 23.07 -1.86
CA GLY A 312 -17.13 22.71 -2.89
C GLY A 312 -16.67 21.24 -2.84
N THR A 313 -17.28 20.38 -2.02
CA THR A 313 -16.98 18.95 -2.02
C THR A 313 -17.75 18.27 -3.14
N HIS A 314 -17.03 17.76 -4.14
CA HIS A 314 -17.63 16.91 -5.17
C HIS A 314 -17.84 15.47 -4.65
N PRO A 315 -18.85 14.73 -5.16
CA PRO A 315 -19.11 13.33 -4.77
C PRO A 315 -17.87 12.43 -4.82
N TRP A 316 -17.05 12.58 -5.87
CA TRP A 316 -15.81 11.81 -6.05
C TRP A 316 -14.77 12.03 -4.94
N MET A 317 -14.86 13.13 -4.19
CA MET A 317 -13.97 13.39 -3.06
C MET A 317 -14.30 12.50 -1.84
N LEU A 318 -15.53 12.00 -1.76
CA LEU A 318 -16.00 11.10 -0.70
C LEU A 318 -16.01 9.64 -1.15
N ASP A 319 -16.14 9.41 -2.45
CA ASP A 319 -16.19 8.09 -3.04
C ASP A 319 -15.58 8.09 -4.43
N VAL A 320 -14.42 7.44 -4.60
CA VAL A 320 -13.72 7.38 -5.89
C VAL A 320 -14.58 6.79 -7.02
N SER A 321 -15.60 5.97 -6.74
CA SER A 321 -16.47 5.44 -7.80
C SER A 321 -17.38 6.49 -8.42
N GLU A 322 -17.51 7.65 -7.80
CA GLU A 322 -18.27 8.79 -8.31
C GLU A 322 -17.43 9.71 -9.21
N TRP A 323 -16.19 9.31 -9.55
CA TRP A 323 -15.39 10.04 -10.53
C TRP A 323 -16.10 10.03 -11.90
N PRO A 324 -16.22 11.17 -12.60
CA PRO A 324 -17.06 11.30 -13.79
C PRO A 324 -16.55 10.55 -15.04
N SER A 325 -15.40 9.89 -14.95
CA SER A 325 -14.73 9.20 -16.06
C SER A 325 -14.13 7.88 -15.56
N ASP A 326 -13.23 7.27 -16.31
CA ASP A 326 -12.60 6.00 -15.92
C ASP A 326 -11.56 6.16 -14.79
N ILE A 327 -11.17 5.03 -14.22
CA ILE A 327 -10.19 4.99 -13.12
C ILE A 327 -8.80 5.49 -13.54
N ASP A 328 -8.41 5.31 -14.79
CA ASP A 328 -7.10 5.76 -15.29
C ASP A 328 -7.02 7.29 -15.32
N SER A 329 -8.09 7.94 -15.74
CA SER A 329 -8.21 9.40 -15.75
C SER A 329 -8.21 9.99 -14.33
N TYR A 330 -8.77 9.27 -13.36
CA TYR A 330 -8.68 9.60 -11.93
C TYR A 330 -7.25 9.48 -11.43
N VAL A 331 -6.58 8.37 -11.74
CA VAL A 331 -5.18 8.14 -11.36
C VAL A 331 -4.27 9.20 -11.98
N ASP A 332 -4.46 9.58 -13.24
CA ASP A 332 -3.71 10.69 -13.84
C ASP A 332 -3.94 12.01 -13.12
N ALA A 333 -5.18 12.27 -12.68
CA ALA A 333 -5.51 13.46 -11.90
C ALA A 333 -4.79 13.45 -10.54
N MET A 334 -4.79 12.32 -9.86
CA MET A 334 -4.13 12.12 -8.58
C MET A 334 -2.60 12.17 -8.69
N VAL A 335 -2.02 11.51 -9.69
CA VAL A 335 -0.57 11.54 -9.98
C VAL A 335 -0.12 12.97 -10.26
N TRP A 336 -0.89 13.72 -11.05
CA TRP A 336 -0.60 15.14 -11.29
C TRP A 336 -0.70 15.97 -10.01
N LEU A 337 -1.80 15.84 -9.26
CA LEU A 337 -2.05 16.60 -8.03
C LEU A 337 -0.97 16.34 -6.99
N VAL A 338 -0.73 15.08 -6.66
CA VAL A 338 0.25 14.67 -5.63
C VAL A 338 1.67 14.90 -6.13
N GLY A 339 1.93 14.79 -7.43
CA GLY A 339 3.19 15.19 -8.04
C GLY A 339 3.50 16.68 -7.84
N LYS A 340 2.49 17.56 -7.98
CA LYS A 340 2.63 18.99 -7.67
C LYS A 340 2.91 19.24 -6.19
N MET A 341 2.29 18.46 -5.30
CA MET A 341 2.57 18.53 -3.86
C MET A 341 4.00 18.07 -3.55
N LEU A 342 4.46 16.97 -4.13
CA LEU A 342 5.80 16.42 -3.86
C LEU A 342 6.94 17.27 -4.42
N ALA A 343 6.66 18.10 -5.44
CA ALA A 343 7.66 18.95 -6.10
C ALA A 343 8.33 19.97 -5.17
N ASP A 344 7.66 20.37 -4.09
CA ASP A 344 8.21 21.27 -3.06
C ASP A 344 7.75 20.80 -1.66
N PRO A 345 8.66 20.59 -0.70
CA PRO A 345 8.29 20.27 0.68
C PRO A 345 7.23 21.19 1.30
N LYS A 346 7.20 22.48 0.91
CA LYS A 346 6.19 23.45 1.36
C LYS A 346 4.77 23.04 0.98
N HIS A 347 4.61 22.34 -0.14
CA HIS A 347 3.32 21.86 -0.64
C HIS A 347 2.98 20.48 -0.06
N PHE A 348 3.97 19.61 0.17
CA PHE A 348 3.68 18.28 0.69
C PHE A 348 3.42 18.25 2.20
N TYR A 349 4.16 19.01 3.00
CA TYR A 349 4.04 18.98 4.46
C TYR A 349 3.10 20.07 4.98
N ARG A 350 1.83 20.03 4.56
CA ARG A 350 0.75 20.95 4.98
C ARG A 350 -0.62 20.29 4.82
N SER A 351 -1.67 20.98 5.25
CA SER A 351 -3.06 20.60 4.96
C SER A 351 -3.64 21.37 3.78
N TYR A 352 -4.67 20.81 3.16
CA TYR A 352 -5.45 21.42 2.08
C TYR A 352 -6.93 21.32 2.38
N THR A 353 -7.69 22.37 2.10
CA THR A 353 -9.15 22.31 2.15
C THR A 353 -9.71 21.63 0.89
N THR A 354 -10.92 21.07 0.95
CA THR A 354 -11.62 20.53 -0.22
C THR A 354 -11.74 21.57 -1.33
N ALA A 355 -12.07 22.81 -1.00
CA ALA A 355 -12.14 23.93 -1.96
C ALA A 355 -10.79 24.24 -2.61
N GLU A 356 -9.68 24.18 -1.87
CA GLU A 356 -8.36 24.39 -2.45
C GLU A 356 -7.95 23.23 -3.37
N LEU A 357 -8.27 21.99 -2.99
CA LEU A 357 -8.04 20.83 -3.86
C LEU A 357 -8.89 20.90 -5.12
N ASP A 358 -10.14 21.35 -5.02
CA ASP A 358 -11.01 21.56 -6.17
C ASP A 358 -10.44 22.63 -7.11
N ARG A 359 -10.03 23.78 -6.57
CA ARG A 359 -9.37 24.84 -7.34
C ARG A 359 -8.13 24.33 -8.08
N ILE A 360 -7.28 23.57 -7.39
CA ILE A 360 -6.07 22.99 -7.97
C ILE A 360 -6.43 21.97 -9.05
N MET A 361 -7.37 21.07 -8.77
CA MET A 361 -7.77 20.00 -9.68
C MET A 361 -8.43 20.55 -10.95
N THR A 362 -9.27 21.58 -10.82
CA THR A 362 -9.94 22.24 -11.95
C THR A 362 -8.95 22.98 -12.85
N ALA A 363 -7.86 23.49 -12.30
CA ALA A 363 -6.78 24.12 -13.06
C ALA A 363 -5.79 23.11 -13.70
N ARG A 364 -6.04 21.79 -13.56
CA ARG A 364 -5.23 20.76 -14.21
C ARG A 364 -5.28 20.94 -15.74
N PRO A 365 -4.12 21.00 -16.43
CA PRO A 365 -4.12 21.05 -17.89
C PRO A 365 -4.83 19.84 -18.48
N THR A 366 -5.66 20.06 -19.50
CA THR A 366 -6.20 19.01 -20.36
C THR A 366 -5.07 18.41 -21.19
N THR A 367 -4.30 17.53 -20.58
CA THR A 367 -3.34 16.69 -21.30
C THR A 367 -4.11 15.55 -21.94
N LYS A 368 -3.87 15.28 -23.24
CA LYS A 368 -4.25 13.98 -23.80
C LYS A 368 -3.50 12.94 -22.96
N ALA A 369 -4.24 12.12 -22.24
CA ALA A 369 -3.66 11.01 -21.52
C ALA A 369 -2.87 10.17 -22.54
N GLY A 370 -1.56 10.05 -22.33
CA GLY A 370 -0.76 9.10 -23.09
C GLY A 370 -1.29 7.69 -22.81
N VAL A 371 -1.02 6.74 -23.71
CA VAL A 371 -1.43 5.35 -23.49
C VAL A 371 -0.88 4.85 -22.16
N ARG A 372 -1.76 4.39 -21.26
CA ARG A 372 -1.39 3.79 -19.98
C ARG A 372 -0.59 2.53 -20.26
N ALA A 373 0.67 2.51 -19.81
CA ALA A 373 1.60 1.43 -20.11
C ALA A 373 2.48 1.10 -18.91
N ARG A 374 2.72 -0.19 -18.69
CA ARG A 374 3.66 -0.70 -17.69
C ARG A 374 5.09 -0.41 -18.10
N GLU A 375 5.87 0.23 -17.23
CA GLU A 375 7.28 0.47 -17.49
C GLU A 375 8.12 -0.77 -17.18
N MET A 376 8.94 -1.22 -18.13
CA MET A 376 9.87 -2.35 -17.93
C MET A 376 11.26 -2.01 -18.45
N ASN A 377 12.28 -2.22 -17.62
CA ASN A 377 13.66 -2.01 -18.05
C ASN A 377 14.16 -3.18 -18.89
N LEU A 378 14.91 -2.87 -19.95
CA LEU A 378 15.63 -3.83 -20.79
C LEU A 378 17.12 -3.47 -20.90
N TYR A 379 17.95 -4.50 -21.00
CA TYR A 379 19.32 -4.32 -21.48
C TYR A 379 19.30 -3.86 -22.94
N ARG A 380 20.22 -2.97 -23.32
CA ARG A 380 20.31 -2.35 -24.66
C ARG A 380 20.13 -3.37 -25.80
N ARG A 381 20.88 -4.48 -25.76
CA ARG A 381 20.80 -5.56 -26.77
C ARG A 381 19.40 -6.14 -27.01
N TYR A 382 18.53 -6.12 -26.00
CA TYR A 382 17.16 -6.61 -26.11
C TYR A 382 16.19 -5.48 -26.42
N PHE A 383 16.46 -4.28 -25.91
CA PHE A 383 15.70 -3.09 -26.23
C PHE A 383 15.72 -2.81 -27.74
N ASP A 384 16.91 -2.87 -28.35
CA ASP A 384 17.07 -2.57 -29.79
C ASP A 384 16.23 -3.53 -30.65
N LEU A 385 16.13 -4.81 -30.27
CA LEU A 385 15.30 -5.82 -30.95
C LEU A 385 13.79 -5.58 -30.77
N VAL A 386 13.38 -4.96 -29.67
CA VAL A 386 11.98 -4.57 -29.48
C VAL A 386 11.69 -3.31 -30.30
N ALA A 387 12.61 -2.34 -30.26
CA ALA A 387 12.48 -1.05 -30.94
C ALA A 387 12.47 -1.18 -32.48
N ASP A 388 13.14 -2.21 -33.04
CA ASP A 388 13.08 -2.53 -34.48
C ASP A 388 11.95 -3.51 -34.85
N GLY A 389 11.20 -4.00 -33.86
CA GLY A 389 10.06 -4.92 -34.05
C GLY A 389 10.44 -6.38 -34.33
N SER A 390 11.72 -6.75 -34.32
CA SER A 390 12.17 -8.12 -34.60
C SER A 390 11.90 -9.09 -33.45
N LYS A 391 11.93 -8.61 -32.20
CA LYS A 391 11.58 -9.38 -31.00
C LYS A 391 10.10 -9.22 -30.69
N THR A 392 9.35 -10.31 -30.87
CA THR A 392 7.90 -10.36 -30.68
C THR A 392 7.47 -11.08 -29.40
N ILE A 393 8.39 -11.75 -28.70
CA ILE A 393 8.11 -12.37 -27.40
C ILE A 393 9.08 -11.85 -26.35
N GLU A 394 8.56 -11.19 -25.31
CA GLU A 394 9.30 -10.85 -24.10
C GLU A 394 9.15 -11.94 -23.04
N VAL A 395 10.29 -12.33 -22.43
CA VAL A 395 10.34 -13.41 -21.44
C VAL A 395 10.49 -12.82 -20.04
N ARG A 396 9.55 -13.15 -19.17
CA ARG A 396 9.57 -12.78 -17.75
C ARG A 396 9.26 -14.01 -16.90
N VAL A 397 9.54 -13.92 -15.60
CA VAL A 397 8.97 -14.87 -14.63
C VAL A 397 7.64 -14.30 -14.10
N GLN A 398 6.78 -15.16 -13.56
CA GLN A 398 5.46 -14.79 -13.01
C GLN A 398 5.57 -14.07 -11.67
N TYR A 399 6.30 -12.96 -11.64
CA TYR A 399 6.26 -12.05 -10.52
C TYR A 399 4.81 -11.61 -10.22
N PRO A 400 4.46 -11.37 -8.95
CA PRO A 400 3.09 -11.01 -8.57
C PRO A 400 2.49 -9.86 -9.39
N ASN A 401 3.30 -8.85 -9.72
CA ASN A 401 2.91 -7.69 -10.52
C ASN A 401 2.61 -7.98 -12.01
N LEU A 402 3.10 -9.10 -12.55
CA LEU A 402 2.83 -9.52 -13.93
C LEU A 402 1.69 -10.54 -14.02
N ARG A 403 1.12 -10.96 -12.88
CA ARG A 403 0.06 -12.00 -12.87
C ARG A 403 -1.22 -11.58 -13.58
N ASN A 404 -1.52 -10.28 -13.64
CA ASN A 404 -2.74 -9.78 -14.26
C ASN A 404 -2.50 -9.20 -15.66
N LEU A 405 -1.26 -9.28 -16.19
CA LEU A 405 -0.96 -8.81 -17.53
C LEU A 405 -1.78 -9.60 -18.54
N ALA A 406 -2.49 -8.89 -19.42
CA ALA A 406 -3.43 -9.46 -20.36
C ALA A 406 -3.25 -8.88 -21.78
N ALA A 407 -3.86 -9.55 -22.75
CA ALA A 407 -3.94 -9.02 -24.11
C ALA A 407 -4.68 -7.67 -24.13
N GLY A 408 -4.12 -6.70 -24.83
CA GLY A 408 -4.61 -5.32 -24.87
C GLY A 408 -3.84 -4.35 -23.96
N ASP A 409 -3.13 -4.86 -22.95
CA ASP A 409 -2.26 -4.03 -22.11
C ASP A 409 -1.12 -3.43 -22.93
N HIS A 410 -0.54 -2.34 -22.44
CA HIS A 410 0.64 -1.74 -23.04
C HIS A 410 1.85 -1.86 -22.13
N ILE A 411 3.01 -2.09 -22.73
CA ILE A 411 4.30 -2.11 -22.04
C ILE A 411 5.20 -1.07 -22.70
N ARG A 412 5.70 -0.14 -21.89
CA ARG A 412 6.75 0.80 -22.28
C ARG A 412 8.09 0.22 -21.83
N PHE A 413 8.84 -0.32 -22.77
CA PHE A 413 10.20 -0.76 -22.50
C PHE A 413 11.12 0.44 -22.43
N VAL A 414 12.03 0.48 -21.45
CA VAL A 414 12.95 1.62 -21.24
C VAL A 414 14.39 1.12 -21.21
N CYS A 415 15.26 1.86 -21.89
CA CYS A 415 16.71 1.67 -21.85
C CYS A 415 17.43 3.02 -21.76
N GLY A 416 17.77 3.44 -20.54
CA GLY A 416 18.41 4.74 -20.31
C GLY A 416 17.45 5.90 -20.59
N ARG A 417 17.62 6.58 -21.73
CA ARG A 417 16.75 7.70 -22.17
C ARG A 417 15.78 7.31 -23.29
N ASP A 418 15.95 6.12 -23.85
CA ASP A 418 15.13 5.64 -24.96
C ASP A 418 14.00 4.78 -24.42
N ASP A 419 12.84 4.85 -25.07
CA ASP A 419 11.70 4.00 -24.76
C ASP A 419 10.99 3.51 -26.03
N ALA A 420 10.33 2.35 -25.92
CA ALA A 420 9.55 1.73 -26.98
C ALA A 420 8.20 1.29 -26.40
N LEU A 421 7.11 1.81 -26.96
CA LEU A 421 5.76 1.44 -26.57
C LEU A 421 5.33 0.20 -27.35
N THR A 422 4.84 -0.80 -26.63
CA THR A 422 4.34 -2.04 -27.22
C THR A 422 2.95 -2.35 -26.69
N ARG A 423 2.17 -3.11 -27.47
CA ARG A 423 0.89 -3.67 -27.08
C ARG A 423 1.03 -5.17 -26.89
N VAL A 424 0.48 -5.68 -25.79
CA VAL A 424 0.43 -7.11 -25.49
C VAL A 424 -0.64 -7.76 -26.38
N LYS A 425 -0.23 -8.71 -27.21
CA LYS A 425 -1.13 -9.54 -28.04
C LYS A 425 -1.65 -10.74 -27.28
N ARG A 426 -0.77 -11.38 -26.50
CA ARG A 426 -1.05 -12.61 -25.78
C ARG A 426 -0.09 -12.77 -24.61
N VAL A 427 -0.54 -13.41 -23.54
CA VAL A 427 0.31 -13.84 -22.43
C VAL A 427 0.13 -15.35 -22.26
N ALA A 428 1.21 -16.11 -22.39
CA ALA A 428 1.25 -17.55 -22.13
C ALA A 428 2.13 -17.88 -20.93
N ARG A 429 1.78 -18.99 -20.26
CA ARG A 429 2.39 -19.44 -19.01
C ARG A 429 2.99 -20.81 -19.17
N TYR A 430 4.22 -20.96 -18.69
CA TYR A 430 4.99 -22.19 -18.75
C TYR A 430 5.60 -22.51 -17.39
N ARG A 431 5.94 -23.78 -17.15
CA ARG A 431 6.59 -24.22 -15.90
C ARG A 431 8.09 -24.01 -15.92
N SER A 432 8.71 -23.95 -17.11
CA SER A 432 10.16 -23.81 -17.30
C SER A 432 10.50 -22.98 -18.54
N PHE A 433 11.75 -22.49 -18.62
CA PHE A 433 12.23 -21.78 -19.79
C PHE A 433 12.41 -22.70 -21.00
N GLU A 434 12.73 -23.99 -20.80
CA GLU A 434 12.78 -24.99 -21.87
C GLU A 434 11.42 -25.18 -22.51
N GLU A 435 10.38 -25.44 -21.70
CA GLU A 435 9.02 -25.63 -22.19
C GLU A 435 8.55 -24.41 -23.00
N MET A 436 8.87 -23.21 -22.53
CA MET A 436 8.55 -21.97 -23.23
C MET A 436 9.30 -21.86 -24.57
N LEU A 437 10.62 -22.10 -24.60
CA LEU A 437 11.41 -22.00 -25.83
C LEU A 437 11.00 -23.05 -26.86
N ASP A 438 10.62 -24.26 -26.41
CA ASP A 438 10.17 -25.35 -27.28
C ASP A 438 8.79 -25.06 -27.88
N ALA A 439 7.90 -24.38 -27.14
CA ALA A 439 6.56 -24.04 -27.60
C ALA A 439 6.51 -22.76 -28.45
N GLU A 440 7.24 -21.72 -28.05
CA GLU A 440 7.16 -20.39 -28.67
C GLU A 440 8.13 -20.20 -29.86
N GLY A 441 9.25 -20.93 -29.83
CA GLY A 441 10.33 -20.82 -30.80
C GLY A 441 11.40 -19.78 -30.38
N PRO A 442 12.70 -20.14 -30.37
CA PRO A 442 13.78 -19.24 -29.95
C PRO A 442 13.88 -17.99 -30.83
N GLU A 443 13.51 -18.06 -32.11
CA GLU A 443 13.57 -16.95 -33.07
C GLU A 443 12.66 -15.77 -32.70
N LYS A 444 11.51 -16.04 -32.06
CA LYS A 444 10.59 -14.97 -31.61
C LYS A 444 11.05 -14.32 -30.30
N VAL A 445 11.79 -15.07 -29.48
CA VAL A 445 12.33 -14.61 -28.18
C VAL A 445 13.60 -13.80 -28.37
N ASN A 446 14.54 -14.27 -29.19
CA ASN A 446 15.71 -13.51 -29.61
C ASN A 446 16.20 -14.02 -30.97
N PRO A 447 15.92 -13.30 -32.07
CA PRO A 447 16.27 -13.74 -33.42
C PRO A 447 17.78 -13.84 -33.67
N THR A 448 18.62 -13.28 -32.78
CA THR A 448 20.08 -13.20 -32.95
C THR A 448 20.88 -14.25 -32.18
N SER A 449 20.23 -15.18 -31.45
CA SER A 449 20.92 -16.14 -30.59
C SER A 449 20.31 -17.54 -30.67
N PRO A 450 21.11 -18.63 -30.70
CA PRO A 450 20.57 -19.99 -30.72
C PRO A 450 19.94 -20.38 -29.37
N ARG A 451 18.99 -21.33 -29.40
CA ARG A 451 18.19 -21.80 -28.25
C ARG A 451 19.00 -22.00 -26.96
N ASP A 452 20.08 -22.77 -27.01
CA ASP A 452 20.83 -23.14 -25.79
C ASP A 452 21.54 -21.93 -25.18
N GLN A 453 22.01 -21.00 -26.00
CA GLN A 453 22.61 -19.76 -25.54
C GLN A 453 21.55 -18.81 -24.95
N GLN A 454 20.35 -18.78 -25.53
CA GLN A 454 19.24 -18.03 -24.96
C GLN A 454 18.85 -18.58 -23.58
N LEU A 455 18.69 -19.90 -23.46
CA LEU A 455 18.35 -20.55 -22.19
C LEU A 455 19.39 -20.22 -21.10
N ALA A 456 20.68 -20.33 -21.43
CA ALA A 456 21.76 -19.98 -20.52
C ALA A 456 21.73 -18.49 -20.11
N ASN A 457 21.48 -17.59 -21.07
CA ASN A 457 21.37 -16.15 -20.80
C ASN A 457 20.16 -15.81 -19.92
N ILE A 458 19.00 -16.43 -20.18
CA ILE A 458 17.79 -16.23 -19.40
C ILE A 458 18.00 -16.71 -17.97
N ARG A 459 18.56 -17.91 -17.77
CA ARG A 459 18.86 -18.45 -16.44
C ARG A 459 19.90 -17.67 -15.64
N ARG A 460 20.80 -16.98 -16.33
CA ARG A 460 21.73 -16.05 -15.69
C ARG A 460 21.02 -14.82 -15.12
N ILE A 461 19.88 -14.43 -15.68
CA ILE A 461 19.02 -13.34 -15.18
C ILE A 461 18.03 -13.88 -14.13
N TYR A 462 17.44 -15.05 -14.40
CA TYR A 462 16.44 -15.72 -13.58
C TYR A 462 16.96 -17.08 -13.13
N GLY A 463 17.59 -17.12 -11.94
CA GLY A 463 18.00 -18.39 -11.33
C GLY A 463 16.82 -19.31 -10.99
N PRO A 464 17.09 -20.54 -10.52
CA PRO A 464 16.06 -21.57 -10.29
C PRO A 464 14.89 -21.12 -9.40
N GLU A 465 15.16 -20.34 -8.36
CA GLU A 465 14.12 -19.81 -7.46
C GLU A 465 13.14 -18.87 -8.18
N LYS A 466 13.63 -18.10 -9.16
CA LYS A 466 12.80 -17.20 -9.96
C LYS A 466 12.04 -17.96 -11.04
N GLU A 467 12.67 -18.97 -11.65
CA GLU A 467 12.01 -19.88 -12.59
C GLU A 467 10.86 -20.64 -11.92
N ALA A 468 11.01 -21.02 -10.64
CA ALA A 468 9.98 -21.68 -9.84
C ALA A 468 8.72 -20.84 -9.63
N LEU A 469 8.77 -19.52 -9.83
CA LEU A 469 7.57 -18.68 -9.85
C LEU A 469 6.67 -19.00 -11.05
N GLY A 470 7.21 -19.65 -12.09
CA GLY A 470 6.60 -19.85 -13.40
C GLY A 470 7.16 -18.86 -14.44
N VAL A 471 7.06 -19.23 -15.71
CA VAL A 471 7.56 -18.44 -16.85
C VAL A 471 6.39 -17.79 -17.59
N LEU A 472 6.61 -16.58 -18.09
CA LEU A 472 5.71 -15.81 -18.95
C LEU A 472 6.37 -15.59 -20.32
N ALA A 473 5.67 -16.00 -21.37
CA ALA A 473 5.89 -15.52 -22.73
C ALA A 473 4.86 -14.43 -23.02
N ILE A 474 5.34 -13.20 -23.19
CA ILE A 474 4.51 -12.03 -23.46
C ILE A 474 4.69 -11.70 -24.93
N GLU A 475 3.70 -12.04 -25.75
CA GLU A 475 3.69 -11.67 -27.16
C GLU A 475 3.36 -10.19 -27.29
N ILE A 476 4.26 -9.44 -27.91
CA ILE A 476 4.24 -7.98 -28.02
C ILE A 476 4.27 -7.54 -29.48
N GLU A 477 3.65 -6.40 -29.73
CA GLU A 477 3.70 -5.68 -31.00
C GLU A 477 4.12 -4.25 -30.73
N LEU A 478 5.11 -3.75 -31.48
CA LEU A 478 5.52 -2.35 -31.41
C LEU A 478 4.35 -1.45 -31.83
N VAL A 479 4.07 -0.44 -31.01
CA VAL A 479 3.09 0.59 -31.32
C VAL A 479 3.84 1.74 -31.96
N ASP A 480 3.63 1.95 -33.26
CA ASP A 480 4.14 3.13 -33.94
C ASP A 480 3.56 4.39 -33.25
N GLU A 481 4.42 5.34 -32.88
CA GLU A 481 3.91 6.66 -32.51
C GLU A 481 3.16 7.23 -33.71
N PRO A 482 1.93 7.74 -33.54
CA PRO A 482 1.27 8.43 -34.63
C PRO A 482 2.17 9.61 -35.02
N ALA A 483 2.60 9.64 -36.28
CA ALA A 483 3.39 10.73 -36.84
C ALA A 483 2.76 12.07 -36.43
N SER A 484 3.49 12.82 -35.61
CA SER A 484 3.09 14.11 -35.04
C SER A 484 2.90 15.18 -36.10
#